data_AF-A0A3S9WAE1-F1
#
_entry.id   AF-A0A3S9WAE1-F1
#
_cell.length_a   1.000
_cell.length_b   1.000
_cell.length_c   1.000
_cell.angle_alpha   90.00
_cell.angle_beta   90.00
_cell.angle_gamma   90.00
#
_symmetry.space_group_name_H-M   'P 1'
#
loop_
_entity.id
_entity.type
_entity.pdbx_description
1 polymer ?
#
loop_
_entity_poly.entity_id
_entity_poly.type
_entity_poly.pdbx_seq_one_letter_code
_entity_poly.pdbx_strand_id
1 'polypeptide(L)'
;MSSAPSRSSSDPVAAARAVAVARILDAVVAVEASNPVVLIDGRSGAGKSTIAQDLVARWPIRGRVQLVGLDSIYPGWDGLADGVETARRQILVPHARGLIGVWQRWDWTAEEPAEAHAVDPSLPLIVEGSGVLTPVTARLSDVRVWLDSPTASRRRRALDRDGDTYRPHWERWAEQEERHLARDEPAQHATLVLSIP
;
A
#
# COMPACT_ATOMS: atom_id res chain seq x y z
N MET A 1 2.27 51.79 0.03
CA MET A 1 1.57 50.81 -0.83
C MET A 1 1.83 49.43 -0.26
N SER A 2 0.78 48.80 0.25
CA SER A 2 0.81 47.51 0.94
C SER A 2 1.06 46.39 -0.07
N SER A 3 2.10 45.57 0.14
CA SER A 3 2.28 44.31 -0.59
C SER A 3 2.05 43.19 0.41
N ALA A 4 0.86 42.61 0.36
CA ALA A 4 0.52 41.42 1.13
C ALA A 4 1.40 40.25 0.69
N PRO A 5 1.88 39.39 1.61
CA PRO A 5 2.52 38.14 1.22
C PRO A 5 1.48 37.24 0.55
N SER A 6 1.80 36.81 -0.66
CA SER A 6 1.03 35.85 -1.45
C SER A 6 0.69 34.63 -0.60
N ARG A 7 -0.61 34.32 -0.45
CA ARG A 7 -1.07 33.10 0.20
C ARG A 7 -0.47 31.92 -0.56
N SER A 8 0.37 31.14 0.12
CA SER A 8 0.87 29.85 -0.35
C SER A 8 -0.28 29.06 -0.98
N SER A 9 -0.18 28.85 -2.30
CA SER A 9 -0.97 27.85 -3.01
C SER A 9 -0.50 26.49 -2.48
N SER A 10 -1.10 26.02 -1.38
CA SER A 10 -0.84 24.69 -0.85
C SER A 10 -1.12 23.66 -1.95
N ASP A 11 -0.11 22.89 -2.33
CA ASP A 11 -0.25 21.77 -3.25
C ASP A 11 -1.44 20.88 -2.81
N PRO A 12 -2.54 20.81 -3.59
CA PRO A 12 -3.73 20.05 -3.21
C PRO A 12 -3.45 18.57 -2.98
N VAL A 13 -2.45 18.00 -3.67
CA VAL A 13 -2.05 16.60 -3.48
C VAL A 13 -1.37 16.44 -2.11
N ALA A 14 -0.45 17.35 -1.76
CA ALA A 14 0.21 17.34 -0.46
C ALA A 14 -0.79 17.53 0.69
N ALA A 15 -1.78 18.43 0.54
CA ALA A 15 -2.82 18.64 1.52
C ALA A 15 -3.71 17.39 1.70
N ALA A 16 -4.18 16.78 0.60
CA ALA A 16 -4.97 15.55 0.64
C ALA A 16 -4.19 14.39 1.28
N ARG A 17 -2.91 14.26 0.95
CA ARG A 17 -2.00 13.27 1.57
C ARG A 17 -1.87 13.49 3.07
N ALA A 18 -1.66 14.73 3.52
CA ALA A 18 -1.52 15.02 4.95
C ALA A 18 -2.78 14.64 5.74
N VAL A 19 -3.96 14.92 5.18
CA VAL A 19 -5.26 14.52 5.75
C VAL A 19 -5.40 12.99 5.76
N ALA A 20 -5.05 12.31 4.67
CA ALA A 20 -5.10 10.86 4.58
C ALA A 20 -4.22 10.19 5.66
N VAL A 21 -2.98 10.64 5.80
CA VAL A 21 -2.05 10.13 6.82
C VAL A 21 -2.61 10.36 8.23
N ALA A 22 -3.11 11.56 8.53
CA ALA A 22 -3.70 11.84 9.84
C ALA A 22 -4.87 10.90 10.17
N ARG A 23 -5.80 10.70 9.22
CA ARG A 23 -6.95 9.80 9.42
C ARG A 23 -6.54 8.34 9.64
N ILE A 24 -5.49 7.88 8.95
CA ILE A 24 -5.00 6.51 9.14
C ILE A 24 -4.34 6.37 10.52
N LEU A 25 -3.54 7.35 10.96
CA LEU A 25 -2.94 7.35 12.29
C LEU A 25 -4.00 7.37 13.40
N ASP A 26 -5.05 8.16 13.24
CA ASP A 26 -6.18 8.19 14.18
C ASP A 26 -6.88 6.82 14.26
N ALA A 27 -7.10 6.17 13.11
CA ALA A 27 -7.67 4.83 13.05
C ALA A 27 -6.77 3.77 13.70
N VAL A 28 -5.44 3.86 13.51
CA VAL A 28 -4.45 2.97 14.15
C VAL A 28 -4.52 3.10 15.67
N VAL A 29 -4.61 4.31 16.21
CA VAL A 29 -4.75 4.55 17.65
C VAL A 29 -6.09 3.98 18.16
N ALA A 30 -7.17 4.18 17.43
CA ALA A 30 -8.52 3.76 17.83
C ALA A 30 -8.73 2.24 17.90
N VAL A 31 -7.88 1.45 17.23
CA VAL A 31 -7.93 -0.03 17.30
C VAL A 31 -7.45 -0.56 18.66
N GLU A 32 -6.64 0.21 19.40
CA GLU A 32 -6.06 -0.18 20.69
C GLU A 32 -5.28 -1.52 20.69
N ALA A 33 -4.86 -2.00 19.52
CA ALA A 33 -4.00 -3.18 19.39
C ALA A 33 -2.53 -2.81 19.67
N SER A 34 -1.79 -3.75 20.27
CA SER A 34 -0.35 -3.61 20.49
C SER A 34 0.48 -3.61 19.21
N ASN A 35 0.03 -4.36 18.20
CA ASN A 35 0.74 -4.68 16.97
C ASN A 35 -0.24 -4.66 15.77
N PRO A 36 -0.90 -3.51 15.51
CA PRO A 36 -1.93 -3.43 14.49
C PRO A 36 -1.37 -3.70 13.09
N VAL A 37 -2.20 -4.33 12.26
CA VAL A 37 -1.95 -4.60 10.84
C VAL A 37 -2.76 -3.60 10.00
N VAL A 38 -2.03 -2.83 9.19
CA VAL A 38 -2.59 -1.84 8.26
C VAL A 38 -2.40 -2.34 6.83
N LEU A 39 -3.48 -2.47 6.06
CA LEU A 39 -3.43 -2.72 4.63
C LEU A 39 -3.71 -1.43 3.85
N ILE A 40 -2.88 -1.14 2.85
CA ILE A 40 -3.05 0.00 1.96
C ILE A 40 -3.10 -0.48 0.52
N ASP A 41 -4.29 -0.46 -0.05
CA ASP A 41 -4.55 -0.82 -1.45
C ASP A 41 -4.97 0.43 -2.24
N GLY A 42 -4.92 0.31 -3.56
CA GLY A 42 -5.12 1.34 -4.54
C GLY A 42 -4.35 0.94 -5.80
N ARG A 43 -4.76 1.48 -6.95
CA ARG A 43 -4.09 1.17 -8.22
C ARG A 43 -2.67 1.75 -8.30
N SER A 44 -1.88 1.30 -9.27
CA SER A 44 -0.57 1.87 -9.59
C SER A 44 -0.69 3.38 -9.84
N GLY A 45 0.18 4.15 -9.20
CA GLY A 45 0.14 5.62 -9.22
C GLY A 45 -0.82 6.27 -8.22
N ALA A 46 -1.47 5.53 -7.32
CA ALA A 46 -2.36 6.08 -6.28
C ALA A 46 -1.64 6.75 -5.09
N GLY A 47 -0.32 6.61 -4.98
CA GLY A 47 0.46 7.20 -3.88
C GLY A 47 0.58 6.34 -2.61
N LYS A 48 0.28 5.03 -2.70
CA LYS A 48 0.34 4.07 -1.59
C LYS A 48 1.68 4.09 -0.84
N SER A 49 2.79 3.82 -1.54
CA SER A 49 4.12 3.77 -0.94
C SER A 49 4.50 5.09 -0.26
N THR A 50 4.11 6.21 -0.85
CA THR A 50 4.32 7.56 -0.33
C THR A 50 3.54 7.83 0.97
N ILE A 51 2.30 7.34 1.07
CA ILE A 51 1.53 7.37 2.33
C ILE A 51 2.12 6.41 3.36
N ALA A 52 2.49 5.18 2.95
CA ALA A 52 3.06 4.18 3.83
C ALA A 52 4.36 4.67 4.49
N GLN A 53 5.23 5.33 3.74
CA GLN A 53 6.46 5.97 4.26
C GLN A 53 6.16 7.05 5.31
N ASP A 54 5.13 7.89 5.09
CA ASP A 54 4.74 8.89 6.08
C ASP A 54 4.19 8.26 7.37
N LEU A 55 3.44 7.16 7.24
CA LEU A 55 2.94 6.42 8.40
C LEU A 55 4.08 5.85 9.22
N VAL A 56 5.10 5.27 8.58
CA VAL A 56 6.30 4.80 9.27
C VAL A 56 7.00 5.94 10.00
N ALA A 57 7.18 7.09 9.34
CA ALA A 57 7.86 8.25 9.92
C ALA A 57 7.11 8.89 11.10
N ARG A 58 5.78 8.75 11.13
CA ARG A 58 4.89 9.38 12.11
C ARG A 58 4.14 8.38 12.97
N TRP A 59 4.68 7.16 13.08
CA TRP A 59 4.00 6.05 13.71
C TRP A 59 3.58 6.39 15.15
N PRO A 60 2.31 6.18 15.55
CA PRO A 60 1.79 6.77 16.78
C PRO A 60 2.03 5.89 18.02
N ILE A 61 2.41 4.62 17.81
CA ILE A 61 2.65 3.64 18.88
C ILE A 61 4.15 3.56 19.15
N ARG A 62 4.54 3.39 20.42
CA ARG A 62 5.96 3.24 20.78
C ARG A 62 6.58 2.03 20.10
N GLY A 63 7.81 2.19 19.63
CA GLY A 63 8.56 1.17 18.93
C GLY A 63 8.60 1.39 17.43
N ARG A 64 9.15 0.42 16.69
CA ARG A 64 9.21 0.46 15.23
C ARG A 64 7.98 -0.22 14.62
N VAL A 65 7.56 0.24 13.45
CA VAL A 65 6.60 -0.44 12.58
C VAL A 65 7.32 -1.07 11.39
N GLN A 66 6.86 -2.23 10.95
CA GLN A 66 7.38 -2.93 9.79
C GLN A 66 6.59 -2.51 8.55
N LEU A 67 7.27 -2.28 7.42
CA LEU A 67 6.64 -1.96 6.14
C LEU A 67 7.02 -3.01 5.11
N VAL A 68 6.02 -3.61 4.48
CA VAL A 68 6.19 -4.50 3.32
C VAL A 68 5.46 -3.92 2.12
N GLY A 69 6.19 -3.59 1.06
CA GLY A 69 5.64 -3.22 -0.24
C GLY A 69 5.53 -4.44 -1.15
N LEU A 70 4.34 -4.72 -1.68
CA LEU A 70 4.13 -5.87 -2.56
C LEU A 70 4.87 -5.74 -3.90
N ASP A 71 5.28 -4.54 -4.30
CA ASP A 71 6.15 -4.33 -5.47
C ASP A 71 7.47 -5.12 -5.35
N SER A 72 7.90 -5.46 -4.14
CA SER A 72 9.06 -6.34 -3.88
C SER A 72 8.72 -7.83 -3.85
N ILE A 73 7.46 -8.21 -4.02
CA ILE A 73 6.96 -9.60 -3.87
C ILE A 73 6.42 -10.14 -5.20
N TYR A 74 5.82 -9.30 -6.06
CA TYR A 74 5.19 -9.79 -7.28
C TYR A 74 6.19 -10.54 -8.17
N PRO A 75 5.91 -11.81 -8.54
CA PRO A 75 6.74 -12.57 -9.46
C PRO A 75 6.52 -12.09 -10.89
N GLY A 76 7.17 -10.99 -11.24
CA GLY A 76 7.05 -10.36 -12.54
C GLY A 76 5.72 -9.65 -12.75
N TRP A 77 5.54 -9.19 -13.99
CA TRP A 77 4.44 -8.29 -14.37
C TRP A 77 3.08 -8.96 -14.47
N ASP A 78 3.01 -10.29 -14.47
CA ASP A 78 1.77 -11.07 -14.46
C ASP A 78 1.48 -11.67 -13.07
N GLY A 79 2.25 -11.23 -12.07
CA GLY A 79 2.29 -11.81 -10.73
C GLY A 79 1.42 -11.13 -9.68
N LEU A 80 0.44 -10.27 -10.05
CA LEU A 80 -0.34 -9.52 -9.05
C LEU A 80 -1.03 -10.47 -8.06
N ALA A 81 -1.78 -11.45 -8.56
CA ALA A 81 -2.49 -12.41 -7.73
C ALA A 81 -1.53 -13.30 -6.91
N ASP A 82 -0.44 -13.75 -7.53
CA ASP A 82 0.56 -14.61 -6.89
C ASP A 82 1.33 -13.89 -5.78
N GLY A 83 1.65 -12.61 -5.98
CA GLY A 83 2.31 -11.80 -4.95
C GLY A 83 1.39 -11.52 -3.77
N VAL A 84 0.10 -11.22 -4.01
CA VAL A 84 -0.91 -11.08 -2.94
C VAL A 84 -1.08 -12.38 -2.16
N GLU A 85 -1.18 -13.51 -2.85
CA GLU A 85 -1.29 -14.83 -2.21
C GLU A 85 -0.03 -15.19 -1.41
N THR A 86 1.15 -14.82 -1.92
CA THR A 86 2.42 -14.96 -1.19
C THR A 86 2.43 -14.13 0.08
N ALA A 87 2.07 -12.84 0.00
CA ALA A 87 1.97 -11.98 1.18
C ALA A 87 0.94 -12.52 2.18
N ARG A 88 -0.20 -13.03 1.72
CA ARG A 88 -1.18 -13.67 2.59
C ARG A 88 -0.60 -14.87 3.34
N ARG A 89 0.02 -15.82 2.62
CA ARG A 89 0.51 -17.08 3.20
C ARG A 89 1.74 -16.92 4.08
N GLN A 90 2.66 -16.05 3.68
CA GLN A 90 3.99 -15.94 4.28
C GLN A 90 4.11 -14.78 5.28
N ILE A 91 3.21 -13.79 5.22
CA ILE A 91 3.27 -12.61 6.08
C ILE A 91 2.00 -12.51 6.93
N LEU A 92 0.83 -12.31 6.32
CA LEU A 92 -0.39 -11.96 7.05
C LEU A 92 -0.92 -13.12 7.91
N VAL A 93 -0.95 -14.34 7.38
CA VAL A 93 -1.41 -15.52 8.14
C VAL A 93 -0.47 -15.85 9.31
N PRO A 94 0.88 -15.89 9.14
CA PRO A 94 1.80 -16.05 10.26
C PRO A 94 1.68 -14.94 11.30
N HIS A 95 1.62 -13.67 10.87
CA HIS A 95 1.51 -12.52 11.77
C HIS A 95 0.24 -12.61 12.63
N ALA A 96 -0.91 -12.87 12.01
CA ALA A 96 -2.18 -13.08 12.71
C ALA A 96 -2.19 -14.28 13.68
N ARG A 97 -1.24 -15.21 13.54
CA ARG A 97 -1.04 -16.37 14.42
C ARG A 97 0.04 -16.16 15.48
N GLY A 98 0.66 -14.98 15.54
CA GLY A 98 1.77 -14.72 16.45
C GLY A 98 3.07 -15.43 16.04
N LEU A 99 3.22 -15.76 14.75
CA LEU A 99 4.39 -16.47 14.20
C LEU A 99 5.23 -15.54 13.32
N ILE A 100 6.54 -15.79 13.29
CA ILE A 100 7.45 -15.10 12.37
C ILE A 100 7.06 -15.46 10.93
N GLY A 101 6.71 -14.44 10.15
CA GLY A 101 6.56 -14.55 8.71
C GLY A 101 7.91 -14.46 8.02
N VAL A 102 8.13 -15.21 6.94
CA VAL A 102 9.35 -15.13 6.12
C VAL A 102 8.95 -15.12 4.66
N TRP A 103 9.36 -14.07 3.93
CA TRP A 103 9.06 -13.88 2.51
C TRP A 103 10.34 -13.57 1.74
N GLN A 104 10.35 -13.83 0.42
CA GLN A 104 11.48 -13.54 -0.44
C GLN A 104 11.20 -12.34 -1.34
N ARG A 105 12.21 -11.48 -1.51
CA ARG A 105 12.15 -10.41 -2.50
C ARG A 105 12.15 -11.02 -3.90
N TRP A 106 11.39 -10.43 -4.82
CA TRP A 106 11.52 -10.69 -6.25
C TRP A 106 12.60 -9.79 -6.86
N ASP A 107 13.55 -10.38 -7.58
CA ASP A 107 14.50 -9.62 -8.39
C ASP A 107 13.91 -9.35 -9.77
N TRP A 108 13.54 -8.10 -10.03
CA TRP A 108 12.98 -7.69 -11.32
C TRP A 108 13.99 -7.70 -12.47
N THR A 109 15.29 -7.75 -12.19
CA THR A 109 16.34 -7.79 -13.22
C THR A 109 16.65 -9.23 -13.62
N ALA A 110 16.75 -10.12 -12.62
CA ALA A 110 17.04 -11.52 -12.84
C ALA A 110 15.78 -12.39 -13.05
N GLU A 111 14.59 -11.82 -12.81
CA GLU A 111 13.29 -12.51 -12.87
C GLU A 111 13.25 -13.78 -11.99
N GLU A 112 13.80 -13.69 -10.77
CA GLU A 112 13.87 -14.81 -9.83
C GLU A 112 13.72 -14.37 -8.37
N PRO A 113 13.41 -15.30 -7.43
CA PRO A 113 13.44 -15.02 -6.00
C PRO A 113 14.86 -14.70 -5.51
N ALA A 114 14.98 -13.69 -4.66
CA ALA A 114 16.22 -13.23 -4.06
C ALA A 114 16.26 -13.49 -2.55
N GLU A 115 16.84 -12.57 -1.77
CA GLU A 115 17.00 -12.71 -0.33
C GLU A 115 15.67 -12.78 0.44
N ALA A 116 15.71 -13.44 1.59
CA ALA A 116 14.57 -13.59 2.48
C ALA A 116 14.54 -12.49 3.56
N HIS A 117 13.33 -12.04 3.91
CA HIS A 117 13.05 -11.06 4.94
C HIS A 117 12.08 -11.64 5.97
N ALA A 118 12.33 -11.34 7.25
CA ALA A 118 11.47 -11.74 8.35
C ALA A 118 10.49 -10.63 8.76
N VAL A 119 9.29 -11.02 9.13
CA VAL A 119 8.27 -10.15 9.72
C VAL A 119 7.98 -10.65 11.13
N ASP A 120 8.34 -9.84 12.12
CA ASP A 120 8.16 -10.14 13.54
C ASP A 120 6.70 -9.87 13.94
N PRO A 121 5.96 -10.87 14.46
CA PRO A 121 4.57 -10.71 14.85
C PRO A 121 4.39 -9.80 16.08
N SER A 122 5.43 -9.56 16.88
CA SER A 122 5.36 -8.67 18.04
C SER A 122 5.35 -7.18 17.67
N LEU A 123 5.59 -6.85 16.40
CA LEU A 123 5.65 -5.49 15.90
C LEU A 123 4.42 -5.17 15.03
N PRO A 124 3.97 -3.90 15.02
CA PRO A 124 2.99 -3.44 14.05
C PRO A 124 3.47 -3.63 12.60
N LEU A 125 2.53 -3.80 11.69
CA LEU A 125 2.80 -4.14 10.29
C LEU A 125 1.96 -3.27 9.36
N ILE A 126 2.61 -2.64 8.38
CA ILE A 126 1.97 -2.02 7.22
C ILE A 126 2.29 -2.88 6.00
N VAL A 127 1.27 -3.28 5.25
CA VAL A 127 1.43 -3.90 3.93
C VAL A 127 0.76 -3.02 2.89
N GLU A 128 1.51 -2.61 1.87
CA GLU A 128 1.01 -1.76 0.79
C GLU A 128 1.24 -2.40 -0.57
N GLY A 129 0.26 -2.29 -1.47
CA GLY A 129 0.36 -2.86 -2.81
C GLY A 129 -0.97 -3.00 -3.51
N SER A 130 -0.98 -2.91 -4.84
CA SER A 130 -2.18 -3.14 -5.65
C SER A 130 -2.69 -4.57 -5.47
N GLY A 131 -3.92 -4.75 -5.01
CA GLY A 131 -4.54 -6.07 -4.84
C GLY A 131 -4.47 -6.66 -3.43
N VAL A 132 -3.79 -6.00 -2.49
CA VAL A 132 -3.62 -6.53 -1.13
C VAL A 132 -4.93 -6.63 -0.34
N LEU A 133 -5.97 -5.86 -0.69
CA LEU A 133 -7.24 -5.80 0.02
C LEU A 133 -8.29 -6.71 -0.64
N THR A 134 -8.30 -7.96 -0.21
CA THR A 134 -9.26 -9.00 -0.64
C THR A 134 -10.22 -9.34 0.51
N PRO A 135 -11.34 -10.04 0.27
CA PRO A 135 -12.19 -10.54 1.34
C PRO A 135 -11.45 -11.34 2.41
N VAL A 136 -10.37 -12.04 2.02
CA VAL A 136 -9.58 -12.90 2.92
C VAL A 136 -8.58 -12.07 3.73
N THR A 137 -7.78 -11.23 3.08
CA THR A 137 -6.76 -10.40 3.74
C THR A 137 -7.39 -9.30 4.60
N ALA A 138 -8.58 -8.82 4.26
CA ALA A 138 -9.36 -7.92 5.09
C ALA A 138 -9.64 -8.49 6.50
N ARG A 139 -9.82 -9.81 6.64
CA ARG A 139 -10.03 -10.47 7.94
C ARG A 139 -8.74 -10.69 8.74
N LEU A 140 -7.59 -10.40 8.15
CA LEU A 140 -6.26 -10.51 8.77
C LEU A 140 -5.68 -9.13 9.12
N SER A 141 -6.52 -8.08 9.15
CA SER A 141 -6.07 -6.69 9.32
C SER A 141 -7.03 -5.85 10.13
N ASP A 142 -6.49 -4.86 10.82
CA ASP A 142 -7.24 -3.97 11.70
C ASP A 142 -7.69 -2.70 10.96
N VAL A 143 -6.77 -2.08 10.22
CA VAL A 143 -7.04 -0.87 9.42
C VAL A 143 -6.88 -1.20 7.94
N ARG A 144 -7.89 -0.87 7.14
CA ARG A 144 -7.96 -1.23 5.72
C ARG A 144 -8.22 0.02 4.90
N VAL A 145 -7.25 0.42 4.10
CA VAL A 145 -7.27 1.66 3.36
C VAL A 145 -7.40 1.35 1.87
N TRP A 146 -8.41 1.94 1.23
CA TRP A 146 -8.50 2.02 -0.22
C TRP A 146 -8.16 3.46 -0.65
N LEU A 147 -7.09 3.60 -1.42
CA LEU A 147 -6.69 4.86 -2.04
C LEU A 147 -7.31 4.95 -3.44
N ASP A 148 -8.30 5.82 -3.56
CA ASP A 148 -8.90 6.17 -4.83
C ASP A 148 -8.13 7.34 -5.46
N SER A 149 -7.90 7.26 -6.77
CA SER A 149 -7.16 8.26 -7.54
C SER A 149 -7.64 8.28 -8.99
N PRO A 150 -7.91 9.47 -9.56
CA PRO A 150 -8.38 9.57 -10.95
C PRO A 150 -7.43 8.88 -11.94
N THR A 151 -8.00 8.17 -12.92
CA THR A 151 -7.23 7.39 -13.92
C THR A 151 -6.21 8.22 -14.70
N ALA A 152 -6.54 9.46 -15.07
CA ALA A 152 -5.62 10.34 -15.80
C ALA A 152 -4.41 10.73 -14.91
N SER A 153 -4.66 11.06 -13.64
CA SER A 153 -3.62 11.41 -12.67
C SER A 153 -2.70 10.22 -12.38
N ARG A 154 -3.26 9.01 -12.17
CA ARG A 154 -2.46 7.82 -11.83
C ARG A 154 -1.55 7.37 -12.99
N ARG A 155 -2.05 7.40 -14.23
CA ARG A 155 -1.27 6.99 -15.42
C ARG A 155 -0.07 7.90 -15.62
N ARG A 156 -0.28 9.22 -15.52
CA ARG A 156 0.81 10.19 -15.59
C ARG A 156 1.84 9.93 -14.50
N ARG A 157 1.43 9.84 -13.23
CA ARG A 157 2.36 9.58 -12.11
C ARG A 157 3.15 8.28 -12.25
N ALA A 158 2.50 7.20 -12.67
CA ALA A 158 3.17 5.90 -12.85
C ALA A 158 4.19 5.95 -13.99
N LEU A 159 3.86 6.61 -15.11
CA LEU A 159 4.79 6.76 -16.24
C LEU A 159 5.93 7.73 -15.92
N ASP A 160 5.67 8.81 -15.18
CA ASP A 160 6.71 9.76 -14.76
C ASP A 160 7.71 9.12 -13.79
N ARG A 161 7.24 8.16 -12.96
CA ARG A 161 8.06 7.45 -11.97
C ARG A 161 8.85 6.28 -12.58
N ASP A 162 8.16 5.40 -13.30
CA ASP A 162 8.70 4.10 -13.71
C ASP A 162 9.01 4.02 -15.22
N GLY A 163 8.74 5.10 -15.96
CA GLY A 163 9.26 5.36 -17.30
C GLY A 163 9.01 4.25 -18.32
N ASP A 164 10.09 3.90 -19.04
CA ASP A 164 10.11 2.96 -20.16
C ASP A 164 10.08 1.49 -19.73
N THR A 165 10.40 1.18 -18.47
CA THR A 165 10.30 -0.19 -17.94
C THR A 165 8.84 -0.58 -17.71
N TYR A 166 8.02 0.36 -17.25
CA TYR A 166 6.60 0.12 -16.97
C TYR A 166 5.70 0.26 -18.21
N ARG A 167 6.08 1.13 -19.16
CA ARG A 167 5.27 1.46 -20.35
C ARG A 167 4.84 0.24 -21.19
N PRO A 168 5.70 -0.75 -21.51
CA PRO A 168 5.31 -1.94 -22.28
C PRO A 168 4.36 -2.86 -21.51
N HIS A 169 4.27 -2.70 -20.19
CA HIS A 169 3.54 -3.60 -19.30
C HIS A 169 2.30 -2.96 -18.69
N TRP A 170 2.06 -1.68 -18.98
CA TRP A 170 0.93 -0.91 -18.45
C TRP A 170 -0.42 -1.64 -18.64
N GLU A 171 -0.70 -2.08 -19.86
CA GLU A 171 -2.00 -2.67 -20.20
C GLU A 171 -2.21 -4.01 -19.47
N ARG A 172 -1.21 -4.90 -19.50
CA ARG A 172 -1.29 -6.19 -18.81
C ARG A 172 -1.39 -6.05 -17.28
N TRP A 173 -0.71 -5.06 -16.70
CA TRP A 173 -0.82 -4.78 -15.27
C TRP A 173 -2.20 -4.20 -14.94
N ALA A 174 -2.65 -3.20 -15.71
CA ALA A 174 -3.94 -2.58 -15.52
C ALA A 174 -5.09 -3.59 -15.64
N GLU A 175 -5.00 -4.57 -16.53
CA GLU A 175 -5.98 -5.64 -16.66
C GLU A 175 -6.07 -6.50 -15.38
N GLN A 176 -4.94 -6.83 -14.76
CA GLN A 176 -4.93 -7.55 -13.49
C GLN A 176 -5.56 -6.72 -12.36
N GLU A 177 -5.32 -5.41 -12.33
CA GLU A 177 -6.00 -4.51 -11.38
C GLU A 177 -7.51 -4.50 -11.59
N GLU A 178 -7.99 -4.44 -12.83
CA GLU A 178 -9.44 -4.50 -13.13
C GLU A 178 -10.05 -5.84 -12.71
N ARG A 179 -9.36 -6.96 -12.94
CA ARG A 179 -9.81 -8.29 -12.47
C ARG A 179 -9.91 -8.33 -10.94
N HIS A 180 -8.93 -7.75 -10.24
CA HIS A 180 -8.98 -7.62 -8.78
C HIS A 180 -10.17 -6.75 -8.33
N LEU A 181 -10.39 -5.59 -8.94
CA LEU A 181 -11.53 -4.72 -8.62
C LEU A 181 -12.87 -5.43 -8.79
N ALA A 182 -13.05 -6.14 -9.91
CA ALA A 182 -14.28 -6.85 -10.22
C ALA A 182 -14.52 -8.07 -9.32
N ARG A 183 -13.45 -8.77 -8.92
CA ARG A 183 -13.54 -10.00 -8.10
C ARG A 183 -13.66 -9.70 -6.61
N ASP A 184 -12.85 -8.77 -6.11
CA ASP A 184 -12.60 -8.61 -4.68
C ASP A 184 -13.25 -7.35 -4.09
N GLU A 185 -13.75 -6.44 -4.92
CA GLU A 185 -14.43 -5.20 -4.51
C GLU A 185 -13.74 -4.48 -3.34
N PRO A 186 -12.42 -4.17 -3.43
CA PRO A 186 -11.58 -3.79 -2.28
C PRO A 186 -12.13 -2.60 -1.49
N ALA A 187 -12.74 -1.63 -2.17
CA ALA A 187 -13.35 -0.47 -1.53
C ALA A 187 -14.46 -0.83 -0.53
N GLN A 188 -15.20 -1.93 -0.75
CA GLN A 188 -16.24 -2.39 0.18
C GLN A 188 -15.65 -3.00 1.46
N HIS A 189 -14.40 -3.46 1.41
CA HIS A 189 -13.70 -4.02 2.56
C HIS A 189 -12.90 -2.97 3.34
N ALA A 190 -12.70 -1.78 2.79
CA ALA A 190 -11.94 -0.72 3.43
C ALA A 190 -12.67 -0.14 4.67
N THR A 191 -11.93 0.13 5.75
CA THR A 191 -12.41 0.99 6.84
C THR A 191 -12.27 2.47 6.50
N LEU A 192 -11.33 2.80 5.59
CA LEU A 192 -11.06 4.14 5.11
C LEU A 192 -10.97 4.14 3.58
N VAL A 193 -11.85 4.89 2.94
CA VAL A 193 -11.72 5.25 1.52
C VAL A 193 -11.20 6.69 1.45
N LEU A 194 -10.05 6.88 0.81
CA LEU A 194 -9.34 8.16 0.77
C LEU A 194 -9.04 8.52 -0.68
N SER A 195 -9.37 9.73 -1.09
CA SER A 195 -9.12 10.22 -2.45
C SER A 195 -7.87 11.09 -2.49
N ILE A 196 -6.96 10.79 -3.42
CA ILE A 196 -5.78 11.61 -3.72
C ILE A 196 -5.90 12.14 -5.16
N PRO A 197 -5.97 13.47 -5.37
CA PRO A 197 -6.22 14.07 -6.69
C PRO A 197 -5.11 13.84 -7.73
#